data_AF-A0A7C3B7S6-F1
#
_entry.id   AF-A0A7C3B7S6-F1
#
_cell.length_a   1.000
_cell.length_b   1.000
_cell.length_c   1.000
_cell.angle_alpha   90.00
_cell.angle_beta   90.00
_cell.angle_gamma   90.00
#
_symmetry.space_group_name_H-M   'P 1'
#
loop_
_entity.id
_entity.type
_entity.pdbx_description
1 polymer ?
#
loop_
_entity_poly.entity_id
_entity_poly.type
_entity_poly.pdbx_seq_one_letter_code
_entity_poly.pdbx_strand_id
1 'polypeptide(L)'
;MVTCCICTPCLELTVYDGEEAFHALRPEWNPLLHRSGYDTLFMTWEFQSTWWQHHGEGRAYVLTFRRSQELVGIAPLYVVEVDGKQHVRFVGGTEVADYLDFIVAPGYETSVIRQALDWLCGPEAPSWDMLELVNVPEEGIAYRHLPGILSSLGWEVHIQPPHGEPMRRAGHEQPPHTVGRL
;
A
#
# COMPACT_ATOMS: atom_id res chain seq x y z
N MET A 1 -15.43 -30.76 7.03
CA MET A 1 -15.42 -30.01 5.75
C MET A 1 -14.01 -29.52 5.54
N VAL A 2 -13.38 -29.96 4.46
CA VAL A 2 -11.97 -29.67 4.13
C VAL A 2 -11.91 -28.22 3.66
N THR A 3 -11.39 -27.32 4.48
CA THR A 3 -11.05 -25.97 4.04
C THR A 3 -9.88 -26.11 3.06
N CYS A 4 -10.15 -25.87 1.79
CA CYS A 4 -9.19 -25.92 0.71
C CYS A 4 -7.98 -25.04 1.07
N CYS A 5 -6.81 -25.66 1.26
CA CYS A 5 -5.53 -24.96 1.24
C CYS A 5 -5.33 -24.44 -0.18
N ILE A 6 -5.85 -23.24 -0.47
CA ILE A 6 -5.49 -22.52 -1.68
C ILE A 6 -4.00 -22.23 -1.53
N CYS A 7 -3.15 -22.96 -2.27
CA CYS A 7 -1.72 -22.66 -2.39
C CYS A 7 -1.60 -21.21 -2.86
N THR A 8 -1.33 -20.30 -1.94
CA THR A 8 -0.96 -18.92 -2.27
C THR A 8 0.21 -19.01 -3.24
N PRO A 9 0.15 -18.39 -4.43
CA PRO A 9 1.26 -18.42 -5.36
C PRO A 9 2.51 -17.91 -4.65
N CYS A 10 3.56 -18.72 -4.61
CA CYS A 10 4.86 -18.30 -4.08
C CYS A 10 5.35 -17.15 -4.96
N LEU A 11 5.44 -15.96 -4.37
CA LEU A 11 6.01 -14.76 -4.97
C LEU A 11 7.42 -14.57 -4.42
N GLU A 12 8.32 -14.11 -5.28
CA GLU A 12 9.64 -13.65 -4.90
C GLU A 12 9.53 -12.20 -4.44
N LEU A 13 9.88 -11.95 -3.18
CA LEU A 13 9.90 -10.62 -2.58
C LEU A 13 11.30 -10.03 -2.73
N THR A 14 11.37 -8.81 -3.29
CA THR A 14 12.56 -7.97 -3.24
C THR A 14 12.22 -6.65 -2.57
N VAL A 15 13.00 -6.28 -1.57
CA VAL A 15 12.84 -5.05 -0.80
C VAL A 15 13.89 -4.04 -1.27
N TYR A 16 13.45 -2.88 -1.71
CA TYR A 16 14.32 -1.75 -1.96
C TYR A 16 14.26 -0.80 -0.77
N ASP A 17 15.38 -0.67 -0.07
CA ASP A 17 15.57 0.24 1.06
C ASP A 17 16.30 1.50 0.56
N GLY A 18 15.55 2.49 0.09
CA GLY A 18 16.09 3.73 -0.47
C GLY A 18 15.39 4.22 -1.73
N GLU A 19 15.76 5.45 -2.14
CA GLU A 19 15.16 6.13 -3.30
C GLU A 19 15.57 5.53 -4.64
N GLU A 20 16.64 4.74 -4.66
CA GLU A 20 17.11 3.98 -5.81
C GLU A 20 16.05 3.04 -6.36
N ALA A 21 15.08 2.65 -5.53
CA ALA A 21 13.88 1.92 -5.92
C ALA A 21 13.17 2.57 -7.11
N PHE A 22 12.96 3.90 -7.05
CA PHE A 22 12.22 4.62 -8.08
C PHE A 22 13.00 4.60 -9.40
N HIS A 23 14.33 4.73 -9.37
CA HIS A 23 15.14 4.60 -10.56
C HIS A 23 15.12 3.18 -11.14
N ALA A 24 15.27 2.17 -10.30
CA ALA A 24 15.31 0.76 -10.71
C ALA A 24 13.98 0.28 -11.31
N LEU A 25 12.85 0.74 -10.77
CA LEU A 25 11.51 0.27 -11.13
C LEU A 25 10.85 1.07 -12.24
N ARG A 26 11.42 2.21 -12.66
CA ARG A 26 10.91 3.04 -13.76
C ARG A 26 10.41 2.26 -14.99
N PRO A 27 11.14 1.27 -15.56
CA PRO A 27 10.68 0.59 -16.76
C PRO A 27 9.46 -0.32 -16.55
N GLU A 28 9.18 -0.75 -15.32
CA GLU A 28 8.15 -1.77 -15.03
C GLU A 28 6.97 -1.21 -14.22
N TRP A 29 7.14 -0.09 -13.53
CA TRP A 29 6.15 0.52 -12.64
C TRP A 29 4.82 0.83 -13.35
N ASN A 30 4.86 1.70 -14.35
CA ASN A 30 3.64 2.09 -15.08
C ASN A 30 3.03 0.91 -15.85
N PRO A 31 3.81 0.03 -16.53
CA PRO A 31 3.26 -1.19 -17.11
C PRO A 31 2.49 -2.08 -16.11
N LEU A 32 2.95 -2.18 -14.86
CA LEU A 32 2.19 -2.87 -13.81
C LEU A 32 0.93 -2.08 -13.43
N LEU A 33 1.04 -0.77 -13.23
CA LEU A 33 -0.07 0.08 -12.86
C LEU A 33 -1.23 -0.02 -13.87
N HIS A 34 -0.93 0.04 -15.17
CA HIS A 34 -1.94 -0.02 -16.24
C HIS A 34 -2.73 -1.35 -16.28
N ARG A 35 -2.16 -2.43 -15.74
CA ARG A 35 -2.86 -3.72 -15.63
C ARG A 35 -3.43 -3.97 -14.24
N SER A 36 -3.22 -3.07 -13.28
CA SER A 36 -3.71 -3.19 -11.92
C SER A 36 -5.22 -2.89 -11.85
N GLY A 37 -5.84 -3.18 -10.70
CA GLY A 37 -7.23 -2.83 -10.46
C GLY A 37 -7.49 -1.32 -10.34
N TYR A 38 -6.43 -0.51 -10.21
CA TYR A 38 -6.56 0.92 -9.91
C TYR A 38 -5.40 1.75 -10.52
N ASP A 39 -5.63 2.27 -11.73
CA ASP A 39 -4.67 3.07 -12.50
C ASP A 39 -4.96 4.58 -12.33
N THR A 40 -4.33 5.19 -11.31
CA THR A 40 -4.52 6.61 -10.99
C THR A 40 -3.22 7.40 -11.13
N LEU A 41 -3.34 8.71 -11.39
CA LEU A 41 -2.21 9.62 -11.54
C LEU A 41 -1.25 9.55 -10.33
N PHE A 42 -1.79 9.51 -9.11
CA PHE A 42 -1.02 9.49 -7.87
C PHE A 42 -0.19 8.21 -7.69
N MET A 43 -0.56 7.16 -8.42
CA MET A 43 0.13 5.87 -8.41
C MET A 43 1.12 5.71 -9.56
N THR A 44 1.17 6.67 -10.49
CA THR A 44 2.17 6.67 -11.58
C THR A 44 3.58 6.81 -11.04
N TRP A 45 4.55 6.24 -11.76
CA TRP A 45 5.96 6.39 -11.46
C TRP A 45 6.36 7.86 -11.35
N GLU A 46 5.93 8.68 -12.31
CA GLU A 46 6.25 10.10 -12.36
C GLU A 46 5.80 10.82 -11.10
N PHE A 47 4.57 10.56 -10.64
CA PHE A 47 4.07 11.17 -9.42
C PHE A 47 4.83 10.65 -8.20
N GLN A 48 4.94 9.32 -8.06
CA GLN A 48 5.55 8.68 -6.89
C GLN A 48 7.03 9.06 -6.71
N SER A 49 7.81 9.07 -7.81
CA SER A 49 9.22 9.48 -7.77
C SER A 49 9.38 10.97 -7.48
N THR A 50 8.52 11.81 -8.06
CA THR A 50 8.56 13.28 -7.85
C THR A 50 8.14 13.62 -6.43
N TRP A 51 7.10 12.97 -5.91
CA TRP A 51 6.67 13.14 -4.54
C TRP A 51 7.78 12.77 -3.58
N TRP A 52 8.42 11.61 -3.77
CA TRP A 52 9.55 11.21 -2.93
C TRP A 52 10.70 12.23 -2.97
N GLN A 53 11.05 12.74 -4.15
CA GLN A 53 12.13 13.71 -4.32
C GLN A 53 11.88 15.04 -3.58
N HIS A 54 10.62 15.48 -3.49
CA HIS A 54 10.29 16.82 -2.96
C HIS A 54 9.65 16.82 -1.57
N HIS A 55 9.00 15.72 -1.19
CA HIS A 55 8.21 15.58 0.03
C HIS A 55 8.54 14.31 0.81
N GLY A 56 9.40 13.42 0.28
CA GLY A 56 9.84 12.22 0.98
C GLY A 56 10.59 12.58 2.26
N GLU A 57 10.16 11.96 3.36
CA GLU A 57 10.81 12.07 4.67
C GLU A 57 11.08 10.67 5.22
N GLY A 58 12.02 10.55 6.15
CA GLY A 58 12.40 9.27 6.71
C GLY A 58 13.04 8.34 5.68
N ARG A 59 12.51 7.12 5.52
CA ARG A 59 13.13 6.07 4.70
C ARG A 59 12.12 5.34 3.82
N ALA A 60 12.37 5.28 2.51
CA ALA A 60 11.55 4.54 1.57
C ALA A 60 11.83 3.03 1.66
N TYR A 61 10.76 2.25 1.68
CA TYR A 61 10.76 0.80 1.56
C TYR A 61 9.81 0.40 0.45
N VAL A 62 10.32 0.26 -0.77
CA VAL A 62 9.51 -0.19 -1.91
C VAL A 62 9.65 -1.69 -2.03
N LEU A 63 8.57 -2.42 -1.73
CA LEU A 63 8.54 -3.86 -1.87
C LEU A 63 8.07 -4.22 -3.27
N THR A 64 8.70 -5.22 -3.88
CA THR A 64 8.29 -5.76 -5.17
C THR A 64 8.05 -7.25 -5.07
N PHE A 65 7.04 -7.70 -5.79
CA PHE A 65 6.57 -9.07 -5.76
C PHE A 65 6.62 -9.62 -7.16
N ARG A 66 7.38 -10.68 -7.39
CA ARG A 66 7.53 -11.29 -8.71
C ARG A 66 6.99 -12.71 -8.75
N ARG A 67 6.33 -13.03 -9.85
CA ARG A 67 6.03 -14.41 -10.24
C ARG A 67 7.01 -14.82 -11.33
N SER A 68 8.00 -15.63 -10.96
CA SER A 68 9.14 -15.97 -11.82
C SER A 68 9.97 -14.74 -12.19
N GLN A 69 9.69 -14.09 -13.32
CA GLN A 69 10.37 -12.85 -13.74
C GLN A 69 9.41 -11.68 -13.89
N GLU A 70 8.09 -11.94 -13.88
CA GLU A 70 7.08 -10.92 -14.05
C GLU A 70 6.82 -10.19 -12.72
N LEU A 71 6.92 -8.87 -12.74
CA LEU A 71 6.48 -8.03 -11.62
C LEU A 71 4.97 -8.11 -11.48
N VAL A 72 4.45 -8.51 -10.34
CA VAL A 72 2.99 -8.64 -10.11
C VAL A 72 2.50 -7.78 -8.97
N GLY A 73 3.39 -7.18 -8.18
CA GLY A 73 3.04 -6.28 -7.10
C GLY A 73 4.12 -5.26 -6.79
N ILE A 74 3.71 -4.06 -6.39
CA ILE A 74 4.54 -3.05 -5.73
C ILE A 74 3.79 -2.56 -4.49
N ALA A 75 4.47 -2.53 -3.34
CA ALA A 75 4.01 -1.80 -2.16
C ALA A 75 4.93 -0.58 -1.97
N PRO A 76 4.50 0.63 -2.38
CA PRO A 76 5.31 1.83 -2.23
C PRO A 76 5.17 2.37 -0.81
N LEU A 77 6.02 1.91 0.11
CA LEU A 77 5.95 2.30 1.52
C LEU A 77 7.10 3.21 1.91
N TYR A 78 6.92 3.95 2.99
CA TYR A 78 8.00 4.63 3.70
C TYR A 78 7.75 4.63 5.20
N VAL A 79 8.83 4.76 5.97
CA VAL A 79 8.81 4.88 7.43
C VAL A 79 9.26 6.28 7.83
N VAL A 80 8.47 6.93 8.69
CA VAL A 80 8.73 8.29 9.17
C VAL A 80 8.38 8.42 10.65
N GLU A 81 9.12 9.25 11.38
CA GLU A 81 8.83 9.55 12.78
C GLU A 81 7.74 10.63 12.90
N VAL A 82 6.69 10.35 13.68
CA VAL A 82 5.60 11.27 14.00
C VAL A 82 5.37 11.21 15.50
N ASP A 83 5.52 12.34 16.20
CA ASP A 83 5.34 12.43 17.66
C ASP A 83 6.12 11.36 18.46
N GLY A 84 7.33 11.00 17.99
CA GLY A 84 8.20 10.01 18.62
C GLY A 84 7.84 8.54 18.33
N LYS A 85 6.93 8.28 17.38
CA LYS A 85 6.58 6.94 16.89
C LYS A 85 6.95 6.78 15.42
N GLN A 86 7.35 5.58 15.02
CA GLN A 86 7.68 5.24 13.63
C GLN A 86 6.42 4.77 12.89
N HIS A 87 6.00 5.52 11.87
CA HIS A 87 4.81 5.26 11.07
C HIS A 87 5.19 4.70 9.70
N VAL A 88 4.61 3.56 9.32
CA VAL A 88 4.61 3.02 7.95
C VAL A 88 3.45 3.62 7.18
N ARG A 89 3.74 4.27 6.06
CA ARG A 89 2.77 4.97 5.20
C ARG A 89 3.00 4.63 3.73
N PHE A 90 2.00 4.89 2.88
CA PHE A 90 2.20 4.87 1.43
C PHE A 90 2.96 6.12 0.96
N VAL A 91 3.87 5.94 0.00
CA VAL A 91 4.48 7.06 -0.72
C VAL A 91 3.35 7.86 -1.41
N GLY A 92 3.38 9.19 -1.22
CA GLY A 92 2.25 10.09 -1.49
C GLY A 92 1.77 10.83 -0.23
N GLY A 93 2.10 10.30 0.95
CA GLY A 93 1.86 10.95 2.24
C GLY A 93 0.37 11.10 2.59
N THR A 94 0.06 11.99 3.53
CA THR A 94 -1.32 12.20 4.01
C THR A 94 -2.05 13.36 3.32
N GLU A 95 -1.31 14.36 2.83
CA GLU A 95 -1.91 15.64 2.40
C GLU A 95 -1.93 15.86 0.88
N VAL A 96 -1.02 15.21 0.13
CA VAL A 96 -0.73 15.60 -1.26
C VAL A 96 -1.38 14.66 -2.27
N ALA A 97 -1.36 13.37 -1.98
CA ALA A 97 -1.82 12.35 -2.91
C ALA A 97 -3.13 11.73 -2.40
N ASP A 98 -4.15 11.76 -3.25
CA ASP A 98 -5.33 10.94 -3.06
C ASP A 98 -5.11 9.55 -3.67
N TYR A 99 -6.03 8.61 -3.42
CA TYR A 99 -6.12 7.38 -4.19
C TYR A 99 -4.87 6.46 -4.09
N LEU A 100 -4.28 6.34 -2.90
CA LEU A 100 -3.08 5.55 -2.62
C LEU A 100 -3.40 4.08 -2.31
N ASP A 101 -2.55 3.16 -2.76
CA ASP A 101 -2.76 1.73 -2.55
C ASP A 101 -1.47 0.90 -2.81
N PHE A 102 -1.61 -0.42 -2.76
CA PHE A 102 -0.72 -1.35 -3.45
C PHE A 102 -0.98 -1.33 -4.96
N ILE A 103 0.07 -1.42 -5.78
CA ILE A 103 -0.07 -1.63 -7.22
C ILE A 103 0.02 -3.13 -7.46
N VAL A 104 -1.08 -3.80 -7.77
CA VAL A 104 -1.10 -5.27 -7.89
C VAL A 104 -1.82 -5.72 -9.15
N ALA A 105 -1.24 -6.69 -9.84
CA ALA A 105 -1.87 -7.36 -10.98
C ALA A 105 -3.04 -8.25 -10.50
N PRO A 106 -4.15 -8.33 -11.26
CA PRO A 106 -5.32 -9.13 -10.90
C PRO A 106 -4.99 -10.57 -10.53
N GLY A 107 -5.55 -11.06 -9.44
CA GLY A 107 -5.37 -12.43 -8.94
C GLY A 107 -4.17 -12.61 -7.99
N TYR A 108 -3.39 -11.56 -7.72
CA TYR A 108 -2.26 -11.59 -6.79
C TYR A 108 -2.48 -10.79 -5.49
N GLU A 109 -3.61 -10.11 -5.33
CA GLU A 109 -3.91 -9.15 -4.27
C GLU A 109 -3.67 -9.72 -2.87
N THR A 110 -4.29 -10.86 -2.56
CA THR A 110 -4.14 -11.50 -1.25
C THR A 110 -2.72 -11.98 -0.99
N SER A 111 -2.01 -12.42 -2.04
CA SER A 111 -0.64 -12.94 -1.91
C SER A 111 0.35 -11.81 -1.63
N VAL A 112 0.21 -10.70 -2.36
CA VAL A 112 1.02 -9.49 -2.18
C VAL A 112 0.80 -8.90 -0.79
N ILE A 113 -0.45 -8.71 -0.37
CA ILE A 113 -0.75 -8.14 0.95
C ILE A 113 -0.21 -9.01 2.07
N ARG A 114 -0.44 -10.34 2.02
CA ARG A 114 0.07 -11.24 3.07
C ARG A 114 1.58 -11.20 3.13
N GLN A 115 2.27 -11.28 2.00
CA GLN A 115 3.73 -11.27 1.99
C GLN A 115 4.30 -9.89 2.39
N ALA A 116 3.62 -8.78 2.09
CA ALA A 116 3.98 -7.46 2.59
C ALA A 116 3.86 -7.38 4.13
N LEU A 117 2.76 -7.91 4.69
CA LEU A 117 2.56 -7.97 6.15
C LEU A 117 3.55 -8.92 6.82
N ASP A 118 3.84 -10.07 6.22
CA ASP A 118 4.84 -11.02 6.72
C ASP A 118 6.23 -10.36 6.79
N TRP A 119 6.58 -9.55 5.79
CA TRP A 119 7.81 -8.75 5.83
C TRP A 119 7.77 -7.70 6.93
N LEU A 120 6.70 -6.89 7.02
CA LEU A 120 6.54 -5.86 8.05
C LEU A 120 6.63 -6.44 9.48
N CYS A 121 6.16 -7.66 9.70
CA CYS A 121 6.24 -8.35 10.99
C CYS A 121 7.55 -9.15 11.17
N GLY A 122 8.37 -9.22 10.12
CA GLY A 122 9.56 -10.03 10.05
C GLY A 122 10.79 -9.33 10.66
N PRO A 123 11.87 -10.09 10.88
CA PRO A 123 13.10 -9.57 11.49
C PRO A 123 13.88 -8.61 10.58
N GLU A 124 13.56 -8.56 9.29
CA GLU A 124 14.23 -7.71 8.30
C GLU A 124 13.53 -6.35 8.10
N ALA A 125 12.32 -6.17 8.64
CA ALA A 125 11.66 -4.87 8.60
C ALA A 125 12.35 -3.87 9.54
N PRO A 126 12.30 -2.56 9.21
CA PRO A 126 12.66 -1.52 10.17
C PRO A 126 11.80 -1.63 11.43
N SER A 127 12.25 -1.04 12.54
CA SER A 127 11.36 -0.85 13.69
C SER A 127 10.25 0.13 13.33
N TRP A 128 9.01 -0.26 13.56
CA TRP A 128 7.84 0.59 13.32
C TRP A 128 6.77 0.34 14.40
N ASP A 129 5.95 1.36 14.66
CA ASP A 129 4.92 1.37 15.71
C ASP A 129 3.51 1.42 15.14
N MET A 130 3.32 2.10 14.00
CA MET A 130 2.01 2.33 13.39
C MET A 130 2.00 2.02 11.89
N LEU A 131 0.99 1.30 11.41
CA LEU A 131 0.66 1.24 9.99
C LEU A 131 -0.48 2.24 9.73
N GLU A 132 -0.17 3.36 9.10
CA GLU A 132 -1.09 4.47 8.87
C GLU A 132 -1.27 4.67 7.36
N LEU A 133 -2.33 4.12 6.79
CA LEU A 133 -2.59 4.21 5.36
C LEU A 133 -3.75 5.18 5.10
N VAL A 134 -3.38 6.34 4.57
CA VAL A 134 -4.30 7.45 4.30
C VAL A 134 -4.63 7.50 2.80
N ASN A 135 -5.79 8.05 2.46
CA ASN A 135 -6.27 8.24 1.09
C ASN A 135 -6.46 6.94 0.27
N VAL A 136 -6.75 5.82 0.95
CA VAL A 136 -6.95 4.49 0.34
C VAL A 136 -8.40 4.27 -0.12
N PRO A 137 -8.74 4.14 -1.42
CA PRO A 137 -10.12 3.96 -1.90
C PRO A 137 -10.83 2.73 -1.35
N GLU A 138 -12.15 2.77 -1.19
CA GLU A 138 -12.93 1.58 -0.80
C GLU A 138 -12.83 0.45 -1.81
N GLU A 139 -12.66 0.79 -3.10
CA GLU A 139 -12.41 -0.18 -4.14
C GLU A 139 -10.97 -0.71 -4.12
N GLY A 140 -10.10 -0.03 -3.39
CA GLY A 140 -8.70 -0.35 -3.21
C GLY A 140 -8.47 -1.69 -2.52
N ILE A 141 -7.33 -2.26 -2.86
CA ILE A 141 -6.84 -3.55 -2.38
C ILE A 141 -6.57 -3.47 -0.88
N ALA A 142 -5.88 -2.43 -0.43
CA ALA A 142 -5.65 -2.19 0.99
C ALA A 142 -6.98 -2.16 1.76
N TYR A 143 -7.95 -1.34 1.35
CA TYR A 143 -9.26 -1.23 2.04
C TYR A 143 -10.00 -2.58 2.09
N ARG A 144 -10.07 -3.29 0.95
CA ARG A 144 -10.85 -4.53 0.84
C ARG A 144 -10.27 -5.71 1.61
N HIS A 145 -8.95 -5.78 1.76
CA HIS A 145 -8.29 -6.97 2.25
C HIS A 145 -7.57 -6.79 3.60
N LEU A 146 -6.94 -5.64 3.86
CA LEU A 146 -6.16 -5.44 5.08
C LEU A 146 -6.98 -5.59 6.35
N PRO A 147 -8.17 -4.99 6.51
CA PRO A 147 -8.90 -5.08 7.78
C PRO A 147 -9.19 -6.52 8.19
N GLY A 148 -9.67 -7.36 7.27
CA GLY A 148 -9.96 -8.76 7.55
C GLY A 148 -8.71 -9.57 7.89
N ILE A 149 -7.61 -9.35 7.16
CA ILE A 149 -6.34 -10.05 7.40
C ILE A 149 -5.74 -9.63 8.74
N LEU A 150 -5.62 -8.32 8.99
CA LEU A 150 -5.05 -7.76 10.22
C LEU A 150 -5.84 -8.16 11.46
N SER A 151 -7.18 -8.07 11.41
CA SER A 151 -8.02 -8.52 12.53
C SER A 151 -7.85 -10.02 12.81
N SER A 152 -7.67 -10.86 11.78
CA SER A 152 -7.41 -12.29 11.96
C SER A 152 -6.04 -12.59 12.62
N LEU A 153 -5.09 -11.65 12.48
CA LEU A 153 -3.79 -11.69 13.14
C LEU A 153 -3.81 -11.06 14.54
N GLY A 154 -4.98 -10.62 15.03
CA GLY A 154 -5.15 -10.03 16.36
C GLY A 154 -4.83 -8.54 16.43
N TRP A 155 -4.73 -7.84 15.30
CA TRP A 155 -4.45 -6.41 15.26
C TRP A 155 -5.73 -5.61 15.50
N GLU A 156 -5.59 -4.49 16.21
CA GLU A 156 -6.62 -3.47 16.27
C GLU A 156 -6.61 -2.68 14.95
N VAL A 157 -7.78 -2.56 14.32
CA VAL A 157 -7.93 -1.87 13.04
C VAL A 157 -8.99 -0.79 13.22
N HIS A 158 -8.58 0.46 13.05
CA HIS A 158 -9.49 1.59 12.99
C HIS A 158 -9.66 2.07 11.55
N ILE A 159 -10.91 2.29 11.18
CA ILE A 159 -11.30 2.89 9.91
C ILE A 159 -12.01 4.20 10.23
N GLN A 160 -11.41 5.32 9.85
CA GLN A 160 -11.97 6.66 10.01
C GLN A 160 -12.50 7.20 8.68
N PRO A 161 -13.80 7.54 8.59
CA PRO A 161 -14.32 8.30 7.45
C PRO A 161 -13.73 9.73 7.43
N PRO A 162 -13.70 10.40 6.26
CA PRO A 162 -13.05 11.70 6.11
C PRO A 162 -13.57 12.75 7.10
N HIS A 163 -12.65 13.55 7.66
CA HIS A 163 -13.00 14.66 8.54
C HIS A 163 -13.57 15.83 7.73
N GLY A 164 -14.89 15.96 7.76
CA GLY A 164 -15.60 17.15 7.28
C GLY A 164 -16.71 16.84 6.29
N GLU A 165 -17.94 16.68 6.80
CA GLU A 165 -19.12 17.33 6.23
C GLU A 165 -20.34 17.20 7.16
N PRO A 166 -21.09 18.29 7.39
CA PRO A 166 -22.53 18.21 7.35
C PRO A 166 -23.03 19.00 6.15
N MET A 167 -23.50 18.32 5.10
CA MET A 167 -24.84 18.50 4.52
C MET A 167 -24.86 17.97 3.08
N ARG A 168 -25.59 16.87 2.89
CA ARG A 168 -25.98 16.32 1.59
C ARG A 168 -26.60 17.38 0.66
N ARG A 169 -26.20 17.36 -0.61
CA ARG A 169 -27.13 17.44 -1.73
C ARG A 169 -26.87 16.28 -2.68
N ALA A 170 -27.95 15.55 -2.98
CA ALA A 170 -27.98 14.39 -3.85
C ALA A 170 -27.34 14.70 -5.21
N GLY A 171 -26.42 13.84 -5.66
CA GLY A 171 -26.01 13.90 -7.06
C GLY A 171 -24.84 13.03 -7.49
N HIS A 172 -23.81 12.79 -6.67
CA HIS A 172 -22.68 11.93 -7.03
C HIS A 172 -22.18 11.19 -5.78
N GLU A 173 -22.30 9.86 -5.79
CA GLU A 173 -21.59 8.99 -4.84
C GLU A 173 -20.12 8.98 -5.24
N GLN A 174 -19.24 9.41 -4.33
CA GLN A 174 -17.81 9.14 -4.40
C GLN A 174 -17.42 8.23 -3.24
N PRO A 175 -16.52 7.25 -3.49
CA PRO A 175 -16.24 6.20 -2.52
C PRO A 175 -15.40 6.73 -1.35
N PRO A 176 -15.65 6.24 -0.12
CA PRO A 176 -14.81 6.49 1.04
C PRO A 176 -13.34 6.05 0.86
N HIS A 177 -12.45 6.58 1.70
CA HIS A 177 -11.05 6.20 1.71
C HIS A 177 -10.50 5.93 3.13
N THR A 178 -9.85 4.79 3.40
CA THR A 178 -9.15 4.46 4.69
C THR A 178 -8.30 3.16 4.69
N VAL A 179 -7.18 3.07 5.41
CA VAL A 179 -6.83 1.90 6.30
C VAL A 179 -5.94 2.32 7.49
N GLY A 180 -6.42 2.12 8.73
CA GLY A 180 -5.62 1.74 9.91
C GLY A 180 -5.00 2.86 10.78
N ARG A 181 -5.31 2.84 12.09
CA ARG A 181 -4.59 3.50 13.20
C ARG A 181 -4.16 2.40 14.18
N LEU A 182 -2.95 2.50 14.75
CA LEU A 182 -2.51 1.88 16.02
C LEU A 182 -2.31 2.97 17.08
#